data_AF-A0A6L8EV45-F1
#
_entry.id   AF-A0A6L8EV45-F1
#
_cell.length_a   1.000
_cell.length_b   1.000
_cell.length_c   1.000
_cell.angle_alpha   90.00
_cell.angle_beta   90.00
_cell.angle_gamma   90.00
#
_symmetry.space_group_name_H-M   'P 1'
#
loop_
_entity.id
_entity.type
_entity.pdbx_description
1 polymer ?
#
loop_
_entity_poly.entity_id
_entity_poly.type
_entity_poly.pdbx_seq_one_letter_code
_entity_poly.pdbx_strand_id
1 'polypeptide(L)'
;MKKLICLLLTLSLTLGFLTTGYAADEDFDARSASDVNTDGFVNILDLTFIASHLGEMPTEDQVPNPDINRDGIVNILDLVLAANSLGKTSGIPFEVSDTTFDDIVSGSKLPIVVEFKSES
;
A
#
# COMPACT_ATOMS: atom_id res chain seq x y z
N MET A 1 4.22 36.53 31.72
CA MET A 1 4.39 36.15 30.30
C MET A 1 5.19 34.87 30.10
N LYS A 2 6.32 34.65 30.80
CA LYS A 2 7.19 33.46 30.62
C LYS A 2 6.57 32.10 31.01
N LYS A 3 5.67 32.07 32.01
CA LYS A 3 4.99 30.85 32.46
C LYS A 3 3.90 30.34 31.49
N LEU A 4 3.35 31.24 30.65
CA LEU A 4 2.30 30.91 29.67
C LEU A 4 2.91 30.27 28.40
N ILE A 5 4.11 30.71 27.99
CA ILE A 5 4.87 30.11 26.89
C ILE A 5 5.25 28.65 27.19
N CYS A 6 5.66 28.34 28.42
CA CYS A 6 6.07 26.98 28.79
C CYS A 6 4.89 26.00 28.78
N LEU A 7 3.71 26.44 29.22
CA LEU A 7 2.48 25.63 29.24
C LEU A 7 2.00 25.28 27.82
N LEU A 8 2.12 26.22 26.87
CA LEU A 8 1.79 26.02 25.45
C LEU A 8 2.78 25.07 24.75
N LEU A 9 4.07 25.17 25.07
CA LEU A 9 5.13 24.30 24.54
C LEU A 9 4.99 22.85 25.02
N THR A 10 4.64 22.65 26.30
CA THR A 10 4.39 21.29 26.82
C THR A 10 3.10 20.68 26.26
N LEU A 11 2.07 21.50 26.00
CA LEU A 11 0.80 21.02 25.43
C LEU A 11 0.95 20.62 23.95
N SER A 12 1.79 21.32 23.16
CA SER A 12 2.08 20.92 21.77
C SER A 12 2.93 19.64 21.72
N LEU A 13 3.83 19.45 22.69
CA LEU A 13 4.68 18.26 22.75
C LEU A 13 3.87 17.01 23.13
N THR A 14 2.87 17.12 24.00
CA THR A 14 1.99 15.98 24.36
C THR A 14 0.96 15.64 23.28
N LEU A 15 0.55 16.60 22.45
CA LEU A 15 -0.35 16.33 21.30
C LEU A 15 0.34 15.60 20.15
N GLY A 16 1.68 15.71 20.04
CA GLY A 16 2.47 15.01 19.03
C GLY A 16 2.63 13.50 19.26
N PHE A 17 2.26 12.98 20.43
CA PHE A 17 2.40 11.56 20.77
C PHE A 17 1.13 10.72 20.53
N LEU A 18 0.02 11.31 20.11
CA LEU A 18 -1.27 10.61 19.96
C LEU A 18 -1.57 10.09 18.54
N THR A 19 -0.64 10.22 17.60
CA THR A 19 -0.90 9.90 16.17
C THR A 19 -0.30 8.60 15.66
N THR A 20 0.49 7.85 16.43
CA THR A 20 1.00 6.55 15.97
C THR A 20 0.26 5.41 16.68
N GLY A 21 -1.03 5.27 16.38
CA GLY A 21 -1.91 4.24 16.95
C GLY A 21 -2.70 3.46 15.91
N TYR A 22 -2.35 3.58 14.63
CA TYR A 22 -2.77 2.66 13.60
C TYR A 22 -1.48 2.22 12.91
N ALA A 23 -0.95 1.07 13.32
CA ALA A 23 0.01 0.36 12.50
C ALA A 23 -0.78 -0.11 11.27
N ALA A 24 -1.02 0.80 10.32
CA ALA A 24 -1.18 0.40 8.94
C ALA A 24 0.05 -0.44 8.66
N ASP A 25 -0.17 -1.70 8.28
CA ASP A 25 0.91 -2.57 7.85
C ASP A 25 1.61 -1.85 6.71
N GLU A 26 2.79 -1.27 6.96
CA GLU A 26 3.50 -0.50 5.92
C GLU A 26 3.79 -1.39 4.69
N ASP A 27 3.76 -2.72 4.85
CA ASP A 27 3.81 -3.68 3.76
C ASP A 27 2.58 -3.59 2.84
N PHE A 28 1.38 -3.32 3.36
CA PHE A 28 0.16 -3.25 2.56
C PHE A 28 0.16 -2.07 1.60
N ASP A 29 0.49 -0.87 2.07
CA ASP A 29 0.57 0.32 1.21
C ASP A 29 1.66 0.16 0.14
N ALA A 30 2.80 -0.45 0.50
CA ALA A 30 3.86 -0.78 -0.44
C ALA A 30 3.40 -1.80 -1.50
N ARG A 31 2.65 -2.85 -1.11
CA ARG A 31 2.09 -3.85 -2.03
C ARG A 31 1.05 -3.25 -2.96
N SER A 32 0.17 -2.40 -2.43
CA SER A 32 -0.84 -1.67 -3.19
C SER A 32 -0.22 -0.74 -4.21
N ALA A 33 0.80 0.02 -3.82
CA ALA A 33 1.56 0.86 -4.75
C ALA A 33 2.32 0.05 -5.82
N SER A 34 2.75 -1.17 -5.48
CA SER A 34 3.48 -2.07 -6.39
C SER A 34 2.58 -2.82 -7.38
N ASP A 35 1.28 -3.00 -7.06
CA ASP A 35 0.26 -3.57 -7.95
C ASP A 35 -0.33 -2.46 -8.84
N VAL A 36 0.49 -2.03 -9.79
CA VAL A 36 0.23 -0.83 -10.59
C VAL A 36 -0.95 -1.05 -11.54
N ASN A 37 -1.19 -2.28 -12.00
CA ASN A 37 -2.34 -2.59 -12.83
C ASN A 37 -3.62 -2.92 -12.02
N THR A 38 -3.50 -3.00 -10.69
CA THR A 38 -4.59 -3.26 -9.73
C THR A 38 -5.32 -4.58 -10.01
N ASP A 39 -4.58 -5.62 -10.41
CA ASP A 39 -5.12 -6.95 -10.65
C ASP A 39 -5.15 -7.84 -9.40
N GLY A 40 -4.60 -7.34 -8.29
CA GLY A 40 -4.53 -8.03 -7.01
C GLY A 40 -3.21 -8.75 -6.76
N PHE A 41 -2.30 -8.81 -7.75
CA PHE A 41 -1.04 -9.54 -7.67
C PHE A 41 0.13 -8.69 -8.16
N VAL A 42 1.11 -8.47 -7.31
CA VAL A 42 2.37 -7.87 -7.74
C VAL A 42 3.19 -8.89 -8.52
N ASN A 43 3.28 -8.74 -9.83
CA ASN A 43 3.91 -9.69 -10.73
C ASN A 43 4.71 -8.99 -11.85
N ILE A 44 5.15 -9.78 -12.84
CA ILE A 44 6.00 -9.25 -13.93
C ILE A 44 5.27 -8.20 -14.78
N LEU A 45 3.94 -8.20 -14.81
CA LEU A 45 3.15 -7.22 -15.54
C LEU A 45 3.29 -5.82 -14.94
N ASP A 46 3.34 -5.68 -13.61
CA ASP A 46 3.59 -4.41 -12.94
C ASP A 46 4.99 -3.87 -13.23
N LEU A 47 6.01 -4.74 -13.10
CA LEU A 47 7.39 -4.36 -13.41
C LEU A 47 7.55 -3.97 -14.88
N THR A 48 6.87 -4.67 -15.80
CA THR A 48 6.90 -4.34 -17.22
C THR A 48 6.22 -2.99 -17.50
N PHE A 49 5.12 -2.70 -16.81
CA PHE A 49 4.44 -1.41 -16.91
C PHE A 49 5.34 -0.25 -16.40
N ILE A 50 5.97 -0.39 -15.25
CA ILE A 50 6.91 0.63 -14.74
C ILE A 50 8.09 0.78 -15.72
N ALA A 51 8.68 -0.34 -16.17
CA ALA A 51 9.83 -0.33 -17.07
C ALA A 51 9.55 0.37 -18.41
N SER A 52 8.31 0.31 -18.91
CA SER A 52 7.95 0.98 -20.16
C SER A 52 7.90 2.51 -20.06
N HIS A 53 7.94 3.08 -18.85
CA HIS A 53 7.89 4.52 -18.60
C HIS A 53 9.20 5.08 -18.00
N LEU A 54 10.30 4.32 -18.03
CA LEU A 54 11.58 4.76 -17.46
C LEU A 54 12.06 6.11 -18.05
N GLY A 55 12.39 7.04 -17.16
CA GLY A 55 12.84 8.39 -17.48
C GLY A 55 11.71 9.39 -17.71
N GLU A 56 10.45 8.97 -17.61
CA GLU A 56 9.30 9.86 -17.68
C GLU A 56 9.04 10.57 -16.35
N MET A 57 8.38 11.73 -16.45
CA MET A 57 7.88 12.49 -15.31
C MET A 57 6.35 12.52 -15.41
N PRO A 58 5.64 11.50 -14.88
CA PRO A 58 4.20 11.38 -14.99
C PRO A 58 3.51 12.54 -14.26
N THR A 59 2.29 12.87 -14.71
CA THR A 59 1.47 13.85 -14.00
C THR A 59 0.90 13.22 -12.72
N GLU A 60 0.60 14.04 -11.71
CA GLU A 60 0.06 13.54 -10.42
C GLU A 60 -1.26 12.74 -10.58
N ASP A 61 -2.00 12.99 -11.65
CA ASP A 61 -3.29 12.38 -11.99
C ASP A 61 -3.20 11.22 -12.99
N GLN A 62 -2.00 10.80 -13.40
CA GLN A 62 -1.82 9.66 -14.29
C GLN A 62 -2.34 8.36 -13.61
N VAL A 63 -3.21 7.63 -14.31
CA VAL A 63 -3.74 6.34 -13.85
C VAL A 63 -3.64 5.31 -14.99
N PRO A 64 -2.91 4.20 -14.80
CA PRO A 64 -2.09 3.88 -13.64
C PRO A 64 -0.77 4.67 -13.58
N ASN A 65 -0.28 4.97 -12.37
CA ASN A 65 0.93 5.78 -12.15
C ASN A 65 2.19 4.88 -12.03
N PRO A 66 3.18 5.00 -12.94
CA PRO A 66 4.43 4.24 -12.87
C PRO A 66 5.47 4.77 -11.86
N ASP A 67 5.33 6.01 -11.38
CA ASP A 67 6.14 6.63 -10.32
C ASP A 67 5.51 6.28 -8.96
N ILE A 68 5.85 5.09 -8.47
CA ILE A 68 5.18 4.50 -7.31
C ILE A 68 5.67 5.08 -5.99
N ASN A 69 6.86 5.69 -5.97
CA ASN A 69 7.37 6.41 -4.81
C ASN A 69 6.96 7.90 -4.80
N ARG A 70 6.40 8.40 -5.91
CA ARG A 70 5.92 9.78 -6.11
C ARG A 70 7.03 10.83 -5.95
N ASP A 71 8.24 10.51 -6.42
CA ASP A 71 9.37 11.44 -6.39
C ASP A 71 9.46 12.35 -7.64
N GLY A 72 8.57 12.11 -8.61
CA GLY A 72 8.40 12.90 -9.83
C GLY A 72 9.18 12.37 -11.03
N ILE A 73 9.89 11.23 -10.92
CA ILE A 73 10.60 10.62 -12.04
C ILE A 73 10.60 9.09 -11.95
N VAL A 74 10.07 8.44 -12.99
CA VAL A 74 10.10 6.98 -13.10
C VAL A 74 11.53 6.52 -13.31
N ASN A 75 12.09 5.83 -12.33
CA ASN A 75 13.47 5.37 -12.38
C ASN A 75 13.63 3.97 -11.78
N ILE A 76 14.87 3.56 -11.54
CA ILE A 76 15.17 2.21 -11.02
C ILE A 76 14.62 2.01 -9.60
N LEU A 77 14.42 3.07 -8.82
CA LEU A 77 13.87 2.99 -7.47
C LEU A 77 12.43 2.49 -7.49
N ASP A 78 11.61 2.91 -8.46
CA ASP A 78 10.25 2.40 -8.63
C ASP A 78 10.23 0.90 -8.93
N LEU A 79 11.12 0.46 -9.81
CA LEU A 79 11.27 -0.97 -10.12
C LEU A 79 11.73 -1.78 -8.91
N VAL A 80 12.67 -1.25 -8.12
CA VAL A 80 13.16 -1.91 -6.89
C VAL A 80 12.04 -2.02 -5.85
N LEU A 81 11.23 -0.98 -5.70
CA LEU A 81 10.08 -0.99 -4.79
C LEU A 81 9.04 -2.02 -5.22
N ALA A 82 8.68 -2.07 -6.50
CA ALA A 82 7.77 -3.09 -7.02
C ALA A 82 8.34 -4.51 -6.83
N ALA A 83 9.63 -4.71 -7.12
CA ALA A 83 10.30 -5.99 -6.96
C ALA A 83 10.35 -6.49 -5.50
N ASN A 84 10.41 -5.60 -4.52
CA ASN A 84 10.34 -5.97 -3.09
C ASN A 84 8.99 -6.58 -2.69
N SER A 85 7.95 -6.35 -3.50
CA SER A 85 6.62 -6.89 -3.31
C SER A 85 6.29 -8.04 -4.28
N LEU A 86 7.24 -8.48 -5.11
CA LEU A 86 7.00 -9.49 -6.14
C LEU A 86 6.46 -10.81 -5.55
N GLY A 87 5.38 -11.32 -6.15
CA GLY A 87 4.71 -12.54 -5.71
C GLY A 87 3.76 -12.35 -4.52
N LYS A 88 3.64 -11.13 -3.98
CA LYS A 88 2.65 -10.81 -2.95
C LYS A 88 1.33 -10.36 -3.58
N THR A 89 0.25 -10.48 -2.82
CA THR A 89 -1.07 -9.94 -3.17
C THR A 89 -1.22 -8.51 -2.66
N SER A 90 -1.86 -7.60 -3.39
CA SER A 90 -2.15 -6.24 -2.88
C SER A 90 -3.50 -6.13 -2.17
N GLY A 91 -4.29 -7.22 -2.21
CA GLY A 91 -5.64 -7.26 -1.65
C GLY A 91 -5.68 -7.16 -0.13
N ILE A 92 -6.76 -6.59 0.40
CA ILE A 92 -6.97 -6.41 1.84
C ILE A 92 -7.08 -7.79 2.50
N PRO A 93 -6.23 -8.12 3.49
CA PRO A 93 -6.34 -9.37 4.22
C PRO A 93 -7.68 -9.43 4.97
N PHE A 94 -8.43 -10.51 4.77
CA PHE A 94 -9.71 -10.73 5.45
C PHE A 94 -9.84 -12.21 5.83
N GLU A 95 -10.03 -12.47 7.13
CA GLU A 95 -10.26 -13.83 7.63
C GLU A 95 -11.70 -14.25 7.34
N VAL A 96 -11.87 -15.32 6.56
CA VAL A 96 -13.18 -15.88 6.21
C VAL A 96 -13.50 -17.01 7.18
N SER A 97 -14.72 -17.04 7.70
CA SER A 97 -15.25 -18.18 8.46
C SER A 97 -16.29 -18.93 7.64
N ASP A 98 -16.65 -20.13 8.07
CA ASP A 98 -17.72 -20.92 7.43
C ASP A 98 -19.03 -20.13 7.30
N THR A 99 -19.34 -19.24 8.25
CA THR A 99 -20.55 -18.43 8.22
C THR A 99 -20.49 -17.25 7.24
N THR A 100 -19.31 -16.81 6.82
CA THR A 100 -19.12 -15.67 5.92
C THR A 100 -18.62 -16.08 4.54
N PHE A 101 -18.26 -17.35 4.34
CA PHE A 101 -17.69 -17.86 3.09
C PHE A 101 -18.61 -17.62 1.89
N ASP A 102 -19.90 -17.92 2.02
CA ASP A 102 -20.82 -17.77 0.88
C ASP A 102 -21.00 -16.31 0.48
N ASP A 103 -21.11 -15.41 1.46
CA ASP A 103 -21.33 -13.98 1.22
C ASP A 103 -20.08 -13.29 0.65
N ILE A 104 -18.88 -13.72 1.06
CA ILE A 104 -17.62 -13.05 0.73
C ILE A 104 -16.89 -13.72 -0.42
N VAL A 105 -16.89 -15.05 -0.46
CA VAL A 105 -16.14 -15.84 -1.45
C VAL A 105 -17.04 -16.25 -2.61
N SER A 106 -18.09 -17.04 -2.33
CA SER A 106 -18.98 -17.57 -3.37
C SER A 106 -19.73 -16.48 -4.13
N GLY A 107 -20.08 -15.38 -3.45
CA GLY A 107 -20.81 -14.24 -4.00
C GLY A 107 -19.95 -13.13 -4.63
N SER A 108 -18.62 -13.26 -4.64
CA SER A 108 -17.75 -12.15 -5.07
C SER A 108 -17.91 -11.80 -6.55
N LYS A 109 -17.97 -10.50 -6.82
CA LYS A 109 -17.94 -9.92 -8.18
C LYS A 109 -16.54 -9.45 -8.60
N LEU A 110 -15.61 -9.44 -7.66
CA LEU A 110 -14.21 -9.03 -7.86
C LEU A 110 -13.29 -10.24 -7.69
N PRO A 111 -12.11 -10.23 -8.32
CA PRO A 111 -11.08 -11.22 -8.02
C PRO A 111 -10.76 -11.22 -6.52
N ILE A 112 -10.72 -12.41 -5.94
CA ILE A 112 -10.33 -12.63 -4.54
C ILE A 112 -9.27 -13.71 -4.50
N VAL A 113 -8.29 -13.54 -3.63
CA VAL A 113 -7.28 -14.56 -3.36
C VAL A 113 -7.64 -15.23 -2.05
N VAL A 114 -7.87 -16.55 -2.09
CA VAL A 114 -8.13 -17.36 -0.91
C VAL A 114 -6.86 -18.11 -0.57
N GLU A 115 -6.29 -17.80 0.59
CA GLU A 115 -5.14 -18.52 1.15
C GLU A 115 -5.60 -19.31 2.36
N PHE A 116 -5.31 -20.61 2.38
CA PHE A 116 -5.57 -21.46 3.54
C PHE A 116 -4.38 -21.36 4.49
N LYS A 117 -4.60 -20.85 5.70
CA LYS A 117 -3.59 -20.91 6.75
C LYS A 117 -3.30 -22.37 7.08
N SER A 118 -2.06 -22.78 6.87
CA SER A 118 -1.52 -24.03 7.42
C SER A 118 -1.46 -23.89 8.93
N GLU A 119 -2.27 -24.66 9.67
CA GLU A 119 -2.07 -24.79 11.12
C GLU A 119 -0.72 -25.48 11.36
N SER A 120 0.25 -24.72 11.87
CA SER A 120 1.54 -25.21 12.37
C SER A 120 1.51 -25.46 13.86
#